data_AF-A0A3D1TV42-F1
#
_entry.id   AF-A0A3D1TV42-F1
#
_cell.length_a   1.000
_cell.length_b   1.000
_cell.length_c   1.000
_cell.angle_alpha   90.00
_cell.angle_beta   90.00
_cell.angle_gamma   90.00
#
_symmetry.space_group_name_H-M   'P 1'
#
loop_
_entity.id
_entity.type
_entity.pdbx_description
1 polymer ?
#
loop_
_entity_poly.entity_id
_entity_poly.type
_entity_poly.pdbx_seq_one_letter_code
_entity_poly.pdbx_strand_id
1 'polypeptide(L)'
;MDLLDSNPMDSRDRITGPDAISACRRTAEATLGKVIEQVRYARPTFGGGEYPWDFGGWHRPILGVQLDLAGNGPVHAIWSERATHFHLQFGLGALEEEWTSMRDDPAAARVWDVTGHPAWRPIIGAPIVAVSLALGRPDDPPVQAPVAVKLYSNLGSVWLVAAAPREPPSASAYLNAEDVWVGHDEVMVVFDDAIAERIGLIEAVSIGSPPKPTS
;
A
#
# COMPACT_ATOMS: atom_id res chain seq x y z
N MET A 1 -45.01 -8.54 5.88
CA MET A 1 -43.79 -9.22 6.35
C MET A 1 -42.76 -8.87 5.30
N ASP A 2 -42.28 -7.63 5.38
CA ASP A 2 -41.39 -7.05 4.38
C ASP A 2 -39.96 -7.40 4.76
N LEU A 3 -39.38 -8.30 3.98
CA LEU A 3 -37.95 -8.53 3.93
C LEU A 3 -37.34 -7.25 3.34
N LEU A 4 -36.83 -6.39 4.22
CA LEU A 4 -35.96 -5.30 3.82
C LEU A 4 -34.74 -5.91 3.14
N ASP A 5 -34.71 -5.79 1.83
CA ASP A 5 -33.52 -5.92 1.01
C ASP A 5 -32.40 -5.13 1.68
N SER A 6 -31.38 -5.86 2.11
CA SER A 6 -30.14 -5.28 2.59
C SER A 6 -29.50 -4.63 1.37
N ASN A 7 -29.66 -3.30 1.27
CA ASN A 7 -29.02 -2.50 0.24
C ASN A 7 -27.51 -2.80 0.32
N PRO A 8 -26.88 -3.38 -0.72
CA PRO A 8 -25.43 -3.55 -0.70
C PRO A 8 -24.84 -2.16 -0.56
N MET A 9 -24.03 -1.94 0.48
CA MET A 9 -23.33 -0.68 0.70
C MET A 9 -22.82 -0.16 -0.65
N ASP A 10 -23.28 1.02 -1.05
CA ASP A 10 -22.71 1.71 -2.20
C ASP A 10 -21.21 1.81 -1.92
N SER A 11 -20.40 1.24 -2.82
CA SER A 11 -18.93 1.11 -2.73
C SER A 11 -18.14 2.44 -2.63
N ARG A 12 -18.81 3.52 -2.22
CA ARG A 12 -18.37 4.91 -2.23
C ARG A 12 -18.49 5.60 -0.87
N ASP A 13 -18.99 4.91 0.16
CA ASP A 13 -19.08 5.49 1.49
C ASP A 13 -17.68 5.84 2.03
N ARG A 14 -17.54 7.05 2.57
CA ARG A 14 -16.25 7.49 3.09
C ARG A 14 -15.89 6.72 4.36
N ILE A 15 -14.76 6.01 4.38
CA ILE A 15 -14.34 5.18 5.52
C ILE A 15 -13.27 5.92 6.34
N THR A 16 -13.61 6.60 7.43
CA THR A 16 -12.59 7.35 8.20
C THR A 16 -12.20 6.64 9.49
N GLY A 17 -10.97 6.90 9.96
CA GLY A 17 -10.52 6.54 11.31
C GLY A 17 -10.64 5.05 11.66
N PRO A 18 -11.37 4.69 12.74
CA PRO A 18 -11.50 3.29 13.19
C PRO A 18 -12.00 2.33 12.12
N ASP A 19 -12.87 2.78 11.22
CA ASP A 19 -13.42 1.94 10.16
C ASP A 19 -12.36 1.64 9.09
N ALA A 20 -11.48 2.61 8.80
CA ALA A 20 -10.37 2.43 7.85
C ALA A 20 -9.35 1.42 8.40
N ILE A 21 -9.03 1.54 9.70
CA ILE A 21 -8.18 0.58 10.41
C ILE A 21 -8.82 -0.82 10.37
N SER A 22 -10.13 -0.91 10.59
CA SER A 22 -10.86 -2.19 10.59
C SER A 22 -10.93 -2.82 9.20
N ALA A 23 -11.14 -2.02 8.15
CA ALA A 23 -11.11 -2.49 6.76
C ALA A 23 -9.73 -3.00 6.38
N CYS A 24 -8.68 -2.23 6.68
CA CYS A 24 -7.29 -2.62 6.45
C CYS A 24 -6.93 -3.92 7.20
N ARG A 25 -7.39 -4.06 8.45
CA ARG A 25 -7.22 -5.30 9.24
C ARG A 25 -7.88 -6.51 8.57
N ARG A 26 -9.12 -6.38 8.08
CA ARG A 26 -9.80 -7.49 7.38
C ARG A 26 -9.05 -7.92 6.12
N THR A 27 -8.55 -6.97 5.34
CA THR A 27 -7.72 -7.27 4.17
C THR A 27 -6.44 -7.99 4.60
N ALA A 28 -5.75 -7.48 5.63
CA ALA A 28 -4.55 -8.10 6.18
C ALA A 28 -4.78 -9.54 6.65
N GLU A 29 -5.87 -9.80 7.38
CA GLU A 29 -6.28 -11.15 7.78
C GLU A 29 -6.51 -12.07 6.57
N ALA A 30 -7.16 -11.56 5.52
CA ALA A 30 -7.41 -12.32 4.29
C ALA A 30 -6.12 -12.65 3.50
N THR A 31 -5.04 -11.89 3.70
CA THR A 31 -3.73 -12.16 3.07
C THR A 31 -2.88 -13.18 3.80
N LEU A 32 -3.17 -13.49 5.07
CA LEU A 32 -2.36 -14.44 5.83
C LEU A 32 -2.35 -15.84 5.21
N GLY A 33 -1.16 -16.43 5.16
CA GLY A 33 -0.88 -17.72 4.55
C GLY A 33 -0.92 -17.72 3.02
N LYS A 34 -1.25 -16.59 2.38
CA LYS A 34 -1.30 -16.46 0.92
C LYS A 34 0.08 -16.18 0.35
N VAL A 35 0.30 -16.63 -0.88
CA VAL A 35 1.53 -16.40 -1.62
C VAL A 35 1.28 -15.30 -2.63
N ILE A 36 2.18 -14.32 -2.72
CA ILE A 36 2.16 -13.30 -3.77
C ILE A 36 2.76 -13.92 -5.03
N GLU A 37 1.96 -14.01 -6.10
CA GLU A 37 2.38 -14.53 -7.41
C GLU A 37 2.80 -13.43 -8.38
N GLN A 38 2.16 -12.26 -8.28
CA GLN A 38 2.43 -11.14 -9.15
C GLN A 38 2.32 -9.82 -8.39
N VAL A 39 3.18 -8.87 -8.75
CA VAL A 39 3.13 -7.49 -8.25
C VAL A 39 3.05 -6.55 -9.43
N ARG A 40 2.10 -5.62 -9.37
CA ARG A 40 1.98 -4.54 -10.36
C ARG A 40 2.03 -3.18 -9.68
N TYR A 41 2.72 -2.25 -10.31
CA TYR A 41 2.70 -0.84 -9.95
C TYR A 41 1.80 -0.08 -10.90
N ALA A 42 1.11 0.93 -10.38
CA ALA A 42 0.35 1.86 -11.18
C ALA A 42 0.76 3.29 -10.88
N ARG A 43 0.86 4.11 -11.93
CA ARG A 43 1.22 5.53 -11.90
C ARG A 43 0.23 6.31 -12.76
N PRO A 44 -0.06 7.59 -12.47
CA PRO A 44 -0.80 8.42 -13.39
C PRO A 44 0.06 8.76 -14.62
N THR A 45 -0.57 8.91 -15.79
CA THR A 45 0.14 9.29 -17.03
C THR A 45 0.22 10.80 -17.23
N PHE A 46 -0.63 11.57 -16.53
CA PHE A 46 -0.57 13.01 -16.55
C PHE A 46 0.79 13.48 -15.98
N GLY A 47 1.38 14.48 -16.63
CA GLY A 47 2.73 14.97 -16.33
C GLY A 47 3.82 14.48 -17.28
N GLY A 48 3.54 13.50 -18.14
CA GLY A 48 4.46 13.05 -19.20
C GLY A 48 5.77 12.41 -18.71
N GLY A 49 6.61 12.00 -19.66
CA GLY A 49 7.99 11.55 -19.43
C GLY A 49 8.17 10.16 -18.81
N GLU A 50 9.40 9.63 -18.96
CA GLU A 50 9.87 8.55 -18.10
C GLU A 50 10.06 9.08 -16.68
N TYR A 51 9.54 8.34 -15.72
CA TYR A 51 9.62 8.70 -14.31
C TYR A 51 10.37 7.60 -13.59
N PRO A 52 11.51 7.93 -12.95
CA PRO A 52 12.23 6.95 -12.16
C PRO A 52 11.30 6.50 -11.02
N TRP A 53 11.08 5.20 -10.94
CA TRP A 53 10.30 4.58 -9.87
C TRP A 53 11.16 3.72 -8.96
N ASP A 54 12.37 3.35 -9.38
CA ASP A 54 13.32 2.53 -8.63
C ASP A 54 14.46 3.42 -8.08
N PHE A 55 14.61 3.42 -6.76
CA PHE A 55 15.64 4.16 -6.04
C PHE A 55 16.44 3.23 -5.11
N GLY A 56 16.53 1.95 -5.48
CA GLY A 56 17.26 0.91 -4.75
C GLY A 56 16.47 0.36 -3.56
N GLY A 57 16.61 1.00 -2.39
CA GLY A 57 15.97 0.52 -1.15
C GLY A 57 14.47 0.79 -1.06
N TRP A 58 13.94 1.58 -1.99
CA TRP A 58 12.54 1.97 -2.05
C TRP A 58 12.12 2.28 -3.49
N HIS A 59 10.83 2.16 -3.77
CA HIS A 59 10.22 2.48 -5.05
C HIS A 59 9.06 3.47 -4.91
N ARG A 60 8.70 4.12 -6.02
CA ARG A 60 7.62 5.12 -6.12
C ARG A 60 6.61 4.80 -7.23
N PRO A 61 5.63 3.92 -6.99
CA PRO A 61 4.54 3.69 -7.93
C PRO A 61 3.64 4.93 -8.14
N ILE A 62 3.52 5.81 -7.14
CA ILE A 62 2.62 6.99 -7.12
C ILE A 62 1.16 6.63 -6.88
N LEU A 63 0.45 5.91 -7.76
CA LEU A 63 -0.97 5.59 -7.50
C LEU A 63 -1.10 4.47 -6.47
N GLY A 64 -0.47 3.33 -6.75
CA GLY A 64 -0.66 2.16 -5.92
C GLY A 64 0.06 0.91 -6.39
N VAL A 65 -0.12 -0.12 -5.59
CA VAL A 65 0.45 -1.45 -5.76
C VAL A 65 -0.70 -2.45 -5.78
N GLN A 66 -0.69 -3.36 -6.74
CA GLN A 66 -1.53 -4.55 -6.74
C GLN A 66 -0.66 -5.77 -6.46
N LEU A 67 -1.18 -6.66 -5.62
CA LEU A 67 -0.61 -7.96 -5.31
C LEU A 67 -1.64 -9.03 -5.72
N ASP A 68 -1.28 -9.88 -6.68
CA ASP A 68 -2.09 -11.03 -7.03
C ASP A 68 -1.68 -12.20 -6.13
N LEU A 69 -2.66 -12.77 -5.43
CA LEU A 69 -2.45 -13.82 -4.42
C LEU A 69 -2.85 -15.19 -4.97
N ALA A 70 -2.01 -16.20 -4.75
CA ALA A 70 -2.27 -17.57 -5.18
C ALA A 70 -3.61 -18.09 -4.66
N GLY A 71 -4.49 -18.51 -5.57
CA GLY A 71 -5.81 -19.08 -5.26
C GLY A 71 -6.81 -18.09 -4.65
N ASN A 72 -6.50 -16.79 -4.66
CA ASN A 72 -7.31 -15.72 -4.11
C ASN A 72 -7.45 -14.57 -5.12
N GLY A 73 -8.41 -13.68 -4.89
CA GLY A 73 -8.48 -12.43 -5.64
C GLY A 73 -7.29 -11.52 -5.34
N PRO A 74 -7.04 -10.50 -6.19
CA PRO A 74 -6.02 -9.49 -5.93
C PRO A 74 -6.32 -8.71 -4.65
N VAL A 75 -5.26 -8.15 -4.08
CA VAL A 75 -5.33 -7.09 -3.08
C VAL A 75 -4.56 -5.88 -3.58
N HIS A 76 -4.95 -4.70 -3.12
CA HIS A 76 -4.31 -3.46 -3.53
C HIS A 76 -3.93 -2.60 -2.32
N ALA A 77 -2.87 -1.82 -2.49
CA ALA A 77 -2.52 -0.71 -1.63
C ALA A 77 -2.51 0.56 -2.48
N ILE A 78 -3.43 1.48 -2.19
CA ILE A 78 -3.61 2.72 -2.94
C ILE A 78 -3.76 3.87 -1.95
N TRP A 79 -3.29 5.06 -2.31
CA TRP A 79 -3.77 6.25 -1.62
C TRP A 79 -5.20 6.51 -2.10
N SER A 80 -6.12 6.87 -1.19
CA SER A 80 -7.53 7.05 -1.55
C SER A 80 -8.14 8.21 -0.79
N GLU A 81 -8.80 9.12 -1.51
CA GLU A 81 -9.63 10.17 -0.91
C GLU A 81 -10.87 9.63 -0.21
N ARG A 82 -11.21 8.35 -0.43
CA ARG A 82 -12.44 7.75 0.11
C ARG A 82 -12.44 7.79 1.62
N ALA A 83 -11.30 7.87 2.27
CA ALA A 83 -11.27 7.40 3.64
C ALA A 83 -10.51 8.39 4.56
N THR A 84 -9.54 9.17 4.08
CA THR A 84 -9.21 10.59 4.43
C THR A 84 -8.44 11.17 3.24
N HIS A 85 -8.11 12.48 3.20
CA HIS A 85 -7.37 13.02 2.05
C HIS A 85 -5.99 12.36 1.83
N PHE A 86 -5.41 11.66 2.82
CA PHE A 86 -4.02 11.18 2.72
C PHE A 86 -3.70 9.90 3.51
N HIS A 87 -4.48 8.84 3.35
CA HIS A 87 -4.17 7.56 4.01
C HIS A 87 -4.04 6.40 3.04
N LEU A 88 -3.51 5.28 3.55
CA LEU A 88 -3.35 4.07 2.77
C LEU A 88 -4.60 3.20 2.86
N GLN A 89 -5.28 3.04 1.73
CA GLN A 89 -6.31 2.03 1.58
C GLN A 89 -5.64 0.70 1.19
N PHE A 90 -5.79 -0.31 2.05
CA PHE A 90 -5.41 -1.68 1.76
C PHE A 90 -6.67 -2.54 1.63
N GLY A 91 -7.02 -2.88 0.40
CA GLY A 91 -8.31 -3.46 0.04
C GLY A 91 -8.20 -4.78 -0.72
N LEU A 92 -9.31 -5.53 -0.72
CA LEU A 92 -9.52 -6.66 -1.62
C LEU A 92 -10.01 -6.12 -2.98
N GLY A 93 -9.73 -6.85 -4.05
CA GLY A 93 -10.16 -6.48 -5.41
C GLY A 93 -9.03 -5.85 -6.22
N ALA A 94 -9.31 -5.65 -7.52
CA ALA A 94 -8.30 -5.16 -8.44
C ALA A 94 -8.06 -3.67 -8.21
N LEU A 95 -6.80 -3.23 -8.30
CA LEU A 95 -6.42 -1.83 -8.11
C LEU A 95 -7.17 -0.91 -9.09
N GLU A 96 -7.46 -1.40 -10.29
CA GLU A 96 -8.17 -0.63 -11.33
C GLU A 96 -9.63 -0.30 -10.99
N GLU A 97 -10.24 -1.03 -10.05
CA GLU A 97 -11.60 -0.77 -9.60
C GLU A 97 -11.68 0.51 -8.75
N GLU A 98 -10.57 0.89 -8.10
CA GLU A 98 -10.52 2.01 -7.17
C GLU A 98 -10.38 3.38 -7.84
N TRP A 99 -9.80 3.47 -9.03
CA TRP A 99 -9.62 4.75 -9.74
C TRP A 99 -10.75 5.09 -10.70
N THR A 100 -12.00 4.81 -10.31
CA THR A 100 -13.16 4.86 -11.21
C THR A 100 -13.35 6.21 -11.94
N SER A 101 -12.93 7.34 -11.36
CA SER A 101 -12.96 8.67 -11.99
C SER A 101 -12.01 8.81 -13.20
N MET A 102 -10.99 7.95 -13.28
CA MET A 102 -10.03 7.82 -14.38
C MET A 102 -10.40 6.70 -15.36
N ARG A 103 -11.41 5.89 -15.05
CA ARG A 103 -11.71 4.62 -15.76
C ARG A 103 -12.13 4.81 -17.21
N ASP A 104 -12.72 5.96 -17.54
CA ASP A 104 -13.12 6.29 -18.92
C ASP A 104 -11.94 6.76 -19.78
N ASP A 105 -10.79 7.01 -19.16
CA ASP A 105 -9.53 7.26 -19.86
C ASP A 105 -8.55 6.11 -19.60
N PRO A 106 -8.48 5.10 -20.49
CA PRO A 106 -7.50 4.02 -20.37
C PRO A 106 -6.05 4.52 -20.50
N ALA A 107 -5.84 5.78 -20.89
CA ALA A 107 -4.54 6.41 -20.82
C ALA A 107 -4.28 7.06 -19.46
N ALA A 108 -5.20 7.14 -18.50
CA ALA A 108 -5.01 7.89 -17.25
C ALA A 108 -3.98 7.28 -16.28
N ALA A 109 -3.83 5.96 -16.31
CA ALA A 109 -2.83 5.25 -15.52
C ALA A 109 -2.02 4.29 -16.39
N ARG A 110 -0.73 4.19 -16.09
CA ARG A 110 0.15 3.16 -16.65
C ARG A 110 0.42 2.13 -15.57
N VAL A 111 0.27 0.86 -15.94
CA VAL A 111 0.51 -0.29 -15.07
C VAL A 111 1.73 -1.05 -15.56
N TRP A 112 2.61 -1.45 -14.65
CA TRP A 112 3.78 -2.28 -14.95
C TRP A 112 3.83 -3.49 -14.04
N ASP A 113 4.18 -4.63 -14.62
CA ASP A 113 4.58 -5.81 -13.88
C ASP A 113 6.01 -5.61 -13.34
N VAL A 114 6.16 -5.68 -12.02
CA VAL A 114 7.44 -5.55 -11.32
C VAL A 114 7.81 -6.82 -10.54
N THR A 115 7.09 -7.92 -10.78
CA THR A 115 7.27 -9.21 -10.08
C THR A 115 8.70 -9.72 -10.17
N GLY A 116 9.35 -9.53 -11.32
CA GLY A 116 10.73 -9.97 -11.56
C GLY A 116 11.80 -9.11 -10.88
N HIS A 117 11.44 -7.99 -10.27
CA HIS A 117 12.41 -7.06 -9.69
C HIS A 117 13.12 -7.69 -8.48
N PRO A 118 14.46 -7.57 -8.35
CA PRO A 118 15.21 -8.21 -7.27
C PRO A 118 14.72 -7.89 -5.86
N ALA A 119 14.25 -6.66 -5.61
CA ALA A 119 13.74 -6.23 -4.32
C ALA A 119 12.49 -7.00 -3.84
N TRP A 120 11.68 -7.52 -4.77
CA TRP A 120 10.48 -8.30 -4.47
C TRP A 120 10.76 -9.79 -4.20
N ARG A 121 11.94 -10.30 -4.56
CA ARG A 121 12.29 -11.72 -4.41
C ARG A 121 12.10 -12.29 -3.00
N PRO A 122 12.38 -11.57 -1.90
CA PRO A 122 12.18 -12.09 -0.56
C PRO A 122 10.71 -12.34 -0.18
N ILE A 123 9.74 -11.79 -0.92
CA ILE A 123 8.31 -11.95 -0.58
C ILE A 123 7.51 -12.70 -1.67
N ILE A 124 7.90 -12.60 -2.94
CA ILE A 124 7.29 -13.37 -4.02
C ILE A 124 7.48 -14.86 -3.81
N GLY A 125 6.42 -15.64 -4.02
CA GLY A 125 6.47 -17.10 -3.89
C GLY A 125 6.52 -17.62 -2.45
N ALA A 126 6.62 -16.74 -1.46
CA ALA A 126 6.61 -17.10 -0.04
C ALA A 126 5.25 -16.78 0.60
N PRO A 127 4.74 -17.61 1.52
CA PRO A 127 3.52 -17.29 2.26
C PRO A 127 3.71 -16.05 3.13
N ILE A 128 2.69 -15.18 3.15
CA ILE A 128 2.61 -14.07 4.09
C ILE A 128 2.31 -14.64 5.49
N VAL A 129 3.24 -14.47 6.43
CA VAL A 129 3.14 -15.05 7.78
C VAL A 129 2.65 -14.04 8.82
N ALA A 130 2.80 -12.75 8.52
CA ALA A 130 2.29 -11.66 9.33
C ALA A 130 2.07 -10.41 8.48
N VAL A 131 1.26 -9.51 9.02
CA VAL A 131 1.03 -8.17 8.48
C VAL A 131 1.04 -7.18 9.64
N SER A 132 1.73 -6.07 9.49
CA SER A 132 1.68 -4.96 10.45
C SER A 132 1.14 -3.69 9.81
N LEU A 133 0.48 -2.86 10.59
CA LEU A 133 0.00 -1.54 10.20
C LEU A 133 0.80 -0.48 10.94
N ALA A 134 1.26 0.54 10.22
CA ALA A 134 1.66 1.80 10.82
C ALA A 134 0.48 2.76 10.77
N LEU A 135 0.22 3.44 11.89
CA LEU A 135 -0.86 4.42 12.00
C LEU A 135 -0.26 5.83 12.07
N GLY A 136 -0.84 6.75 11.33
CA GLY A 136 -0.51 8.18 11.37
C GLY A 136 -1.76 9.01 11.65
N ARG A 137 -1.57 10.30 11.88
CA ARG A 137 -2.66 11.29 11.90
C ARG A 137 -2.39 12.29 10.76
N PRO A 138 -2.89 12.04 9.55
CA PRO A 138 -2.78 12.99 8.44
C PRO A 138 -3.40 14.34 8.83
N ASP A 139 -2.94 15.44 8.26
CA ASP A 139 -3.33 16.79 8.71
C ASP A 139 -4.81 17.13 8.46
N ASP A 140 -5.47 16.48 7.48
CA ASP A 140 -6.87 16.78 7.14
C ASP A 140 -7.71 15.55 6.69
N PRO A 141 -8.67 15.08 7.51
CA PRO A 141 -8.88 15.41 8.91
C PRO A 141 -7.83 14.72 9.81
N PRO A 142 -7.52 15.27 11.02
CA PRO A 142 -6.52 14.75 11.97
C PRO A 142 -7.00 13.49 12.71
N VAL A 143 -7.43 12.50 11.94
CA VAL A 143 -7.96 11.22 12.42
C VAL A 143 -6.89 10.16 12.23
N GLN A 144 -6.71 9.33 13.25
CA GLN A 144 -5.76 8.24 13.17
C GLN A 144 -6.19 7.24 12.10
N ALA A 145 -5.33 6.99 11.12
CA ALA A 145 -5.59 6.09 9.99
C ALA A 145 -4.35 5.29 9.60
N PRO A 146 -4.50 4.17 8.86
CA PRO A 146 -3.36 3.45 8.31
C PRO A 146 -2.58 4.35 7.34
N VAL A 147 -1.28 4.52 7.58
CA VAL A 147 -0.36 5.21 6.65
C VAL A 147 0.60 4.24 5.99
N ALA A 148 0.76 3.04 6.55
CA ALA A 148 1.53 1.99 5.92
C ALA A 148 1.04 0.59 6.32
N VAL A 149 1.31 -0.38 5.45
CA VAL A 149 1.14 -1.81 5.67
C VAL A 149 2.49 -2.49 5.43
N LYS A 150 2.98 -3.25 6.41
CA LYS A 150 4.14 -4.13 6.27
C LYS A 150 3.66 -5.56 6.06
N LEU A 151 4.13 -6.20 5.00
CA LEU A 151 3.89 -7.61 4.74
C LEU A 151 5.15 -8.40 5.10
N TYR A 152 4.97 -9.52 5.80
CA TYR A 152 6.06 -10.40 6.19
C TYR A 152 5.96 -11.75 5.52
N SER A 153 7.08 -12.25 5.01
CA SER A 153 7.31 -13.67 4.76
C SER A 153 8.40 -14.19 5.70
N ASN A 154 8.68 -15.50 5.65
CA ASN A 154 9.84 -16.07 6.34
C ASN A 154 11.19 -15.67 5.71
N LEU A 155 11.17 -15.05 4.52
CA LEU A 155 12.37 -14.71 3.76
C LEU A 155 12.64 -13.20 3.72
N GLY A 156 11.68 -12.37 4.10
CA GLY A 156 11.85 -10.92 4.17
C GLY A 156 10.54 -10.17 4.47
N SER A 157 10.57 -8.86 4.30
CA SER A 157 9.39 -8.02 4.45
C SER A 157 9.38 -6.85 3.47
N VAL A 158 8.22 -6.22 3.32
CA VAL A 158 8.06 -5.03 2.48
C VAL A 158 7.00 -4.13 3.09
N TRP A 159 7.25 -2.83 3.07
CA TRP A 159 6.28 -1.80 3.42
C TRP A 159 5.63 -1.23 2.16
N LEU A 160 4.32 -1.08 2.22
CA LEU A 160 3.50 -0.29 1.31
C LEU A 160 3.08 0.95 2.11
N VAL A 161 3.38 2.14 1.60
CA VAL A 161 3.32 3.38 2.39
C VAL A 161 2.57 4.43 1.60
N ALA A 162 1.56 5.08 2.20
CA ALA A 162 1.02 6.33 1.69
C ALA A 162 2.04 7.42 2.01
N ALA A 163 2.89 7.78 1.05
CA ALA A 163 3.96 8.75 1.24
C ALA A 163 4.47 9.29 -0.10
N ALA A 164 5.01 10.51 -0.05
CA ALA A 164 5.65 11.16 -1.19
C ALA A 164 6.98 11.80 -0.73
N PRO A 165 8.04 11.81 -1.55
CA PRO A 165 9.24 12.59 -1.24
C PRO A 165 8.91 14.09 -1.31
N ARG A 166 9.51 14.89 -0.42
CA ARG A 166 9.25 16.34 -0.34
C ARG A 166 9.80 17.11 -1.54
N GLU A 167 10.89 16.61 -2.09
CA GLU A 167 11.57 17.16 -3.26
C GLU A 167 11.65 16.07 -4.34
N PRO A 168 11.82 16.44 -5.62
CA PRO A 168 12.11 15.46 -6.66
C PRO A 168 13.30 14.60 -6.23
N PRO A 169 13.14 13.26 -6.17
CA PRO A 169 14.17 12.41 -5.64
C PRO A 169 15.42 12.53 -6.52
N SER A 170 16.52 12.98 -5.92
CA SER A 170 17.83 12.65 -6.47
C SER A 170 18.00 11.13 -6.44
N ALA A 171 18.89 10.56 -7.25
CA ALA A 171 19.11 9.09 -7.33
C ALA A 171 19.64 8.44 -6.02
N SER A 172 19.44 9.07 -4.87
CA SER A 172 19.90 8.69 -3.55
C SER A 172 18.97 7.65 -2.90
N ALA A 173 19.59 6.57 -2.41
CA ALA A 173 18.96 5.56 -1.55
C ALA A 173 18.80 6.04 -0.08
N TYR A 174 19.22 7.25 0.26
CA TYR A 174 19.14 7.80 1.61
C TYR A 174 17.86 8.64 1.76
N LEU A 175 16.82 8.03 2.33
CA LEU A 175 15.65 8.75 2.83
C LEU A 175 15.70 8.87 4.36
N ASN A 176 15.39 10.07 4.85
CA ASN A 176 15.12 10.38 6.25
C ASN A 176 13.72 11.00 6.39
N ALA A 177 13.27 11.19 7.62
CA ALA A 177 11.97 11.80 7.92
C ALA A 177 11.77 13.20 7.28
N GLU A 178 12.83 13.97 7.09
CA GLU A 178 12.74 15.30 6.46
C GLU A 178 12.60 15.24 4.93
N ASP A 179 12.87 14.09 4.33
CA ASP A 179 12.85 13.88 2.88
C ASP A 179 11.49 13.36 2.39
N VAL A 180 10.58 12.98 3.30
CA VAL A 180 9.32 12.30 2.99
C VAL A 180 8.14 12.93 3.75
N TRP A 181 7.01 13.08 3.06
CA TRP A 181 5.70 13.27 3.66
C TRP A 181 5.05 11.90 3.85
N VAL A 182 4.87 11.46 5.10
CA VAL A 182 4.11 10.24 5.42
C VAL A 182 2.64 10.59 5.64
N GLY A 183 1.75 9.76 5.11
CA GLY A 183 0.34 10.09 4.96
C GLY A 183 0.17 11.19 3.92
N HIS A 184 0.57 10.91 2.67
CA HIS A 184 0.45 11.81 1.52
C HIS A 184 -0.29 11.14 0.35
N ASP A 185 -0.62 11.90 -0.69
CA ASP A 185 -1.38 11.49 -1.90
C ASP A 185 -0.58 10.65 -2.92
N GLU A 186 0.39 9.88 -2.45
CA GLU A 186 1.15 8.95 -3.27
C GLU A 186 1.43 7.65 -2.52
N VAL A 187 1.81 6.63 -3.27
CA VAL A 187 2.29 5.36 -2.73
C VAL A 187 3.78 5.19 -2.98
N MET A 188 4.48 4.82 -1.91
CA MET A 188 5.86 4.34 -1.89
C MET A 188 5.92 2.88 -1.43
N VAL A 189 6.94 2.17 -1.89
CA VAL A 189 7.26 0.80 -1.44
C VAL A 189 8.65 0.83 -0.82
N VAL A 190 8.80 0.34 0.42
CA VAL A 190 10.08 0.35 1.13
C VAL A 190 10.48 -1.08 1.48
N PHE A 191 11.68 -1.50 1.08
CA PHE A 191 12.18 -2.87 1.27
C PHE A 191 13.20 -3.00 2.41
N ASP A 192 13.73 -1.87 2.87
CA ASP A 192 14.71 -1.81 3.95
C ASP A 192 14.05 -1.26 5.22
N ASP A 193 14.04 -2.07 6.29
CA ASP A 193 13.52 -1.66 7.59
C ASP A 193 14.28 -0.47 8.19
N ALA A 194 15.58 -0.33 7.90
CA ALA A 194 16.34 0.84 8.33
C ALA A 194 15.89 2.11 7.59
N ILE A 195 15.43 2.02 6.34
CA ILE A 195 14.77 3.15 5.66
C ILE A 195 13.43 3.43 6.33
N ALA A 196 12.60 2.41 6.56
CA ALA A 196 11.29 2.55 7.18
C ALA A 196 11.38 3.25 8.56
N GLU A 197 12.33 2.85 9.39
CA GLU A 197 12.61 3.48 10.69
C GLU A 197 13.06 4.94 10.54
N ARG A 198 13.96 5.25 9.60
CA ARG A 198 14.46 6.62 9.36
C ARG A 198 13.37 7.58 8.90
N ILE A 199 12.37 7.10 8.14
CA ILE A 199 11.22 7.91 7.71
C ILE A 199 10.08 7.90 8.74
N GLY A 200 10.28 7.27 9.91
CA GLY A 200 9.37 7.33 11.05
C GLY A 200 8.23 6.30 11.02
N LEU A 201 8.33 5.22 10.24
CA LEU A 201 7.34 4.15 10.28
C LEU A 201 7.53 3.29 11.53
N ILE A 202 6.45 3.16 12.30
CA ILE A 202 6.41 2.34 13.52
C ILE A 202 5.20 1.42 13.42
N GLU A 203 5.42 0.13 13.65
CA GLU A 203 4.36 -0.86 13.71
C GLU A 203 3.48 -0.63 14.94
N ALA A 204 2.20 -0.39 14.72
CA ALA A 204 1.22 -0.10 15.77
C ALA A 204 0.22 -1.25 15.97
N VAL A 205 -0.05 -2.02 14.92
CA VAL A 205 -0.97 -3.16 14.94
C VAL A 205 -0.30 -4.29 14.19
N SER A 206 -0.23 -5.49 14.78
CA SER A 206 0.27 -6.69 14.12
C SER A 206 -0.78 -7.78 14.07
N ILE A 207 -0.80 -8.52 12.97
CA ILE A 207 -1.75 -9.58 12.63
C ILE A 207 -0.91 -10.78 12.18
N GLY A 208 -1.10 -11.94 12.80
CA GLY A 208 -0.20 -13.09 12.63
C GLY A 208 1.04 -13.01 13.54
N SER A 209 2.07 -13.79 13.23
CA SER A 209 3.29 -13.91 14.02
C SER A 209 4.49 -13.49 13.17
N PRO A 210 5.00 -12.25 13.31
CA PRO A 210 6.15 -11.82 12.53
C PRO A 210 7.38 -12.68 12.86
N PRO A 211 8.28 -12.91 11.89
CA PRO A 211 9.54 -13.59 12.14
C PRO A 211 10.30 -12.89 13.27
N LYS A 212 10.95 -13.66 14.14
CA LYS A 212 11.84 -13.06 15.14
C LYS A 212 13.02 -12.39 14.42
N PRO A 213 13.44 -11.18 14.82
CA PRO A 213 14.63 -10.57 14.26
C PRO A 213 15.81 -11.51 14.48
N THR A 214 16.53 -11.82 13.41
CA THR A 214 17.79 -12.57 13.48
C THR A 214 18.84 -11.62 14.06
N SER A 215 19.19 -11.83 15.33
CA SER A 215 20.26 -11.14 16.05
C SER A 215 21.64 -11.42 15.47
#